data_AF-A0A5J5GGD8-F1
#
_entry.id   AF-A0A5J5GGD8-F1
#
_cell.length_a   1.000
_cell.length_b   1.000
_cell.length_c   1.000
_cell.angle_alpha   90.00
_cell.angle_beta   90.00
_cell.angle_gamma   90.00
#
_symmetry.space_group_name_H-M   'P 1'
#
loop_
_entity.id
_entity.type
_entity.pdbx_description
1 polymer ?
#
loop_
_entity_poly.entity_id
_entity_poly.type
_entity_poly.pdbx_seq_one_letter_code
_entity_poly.pdbx_strand_id
1 'polypeptide(L)' 'MVKVKITRTSIIEYELIPEHYPEGYTFEQMAEEDANHDDRESLFSDCVSDEVVWEIIKE' A
#
# COMPACT_ATOMS: atom_id res chain seq x y z
N MET A 1 19.83 -0.48 -25.99
CA MET A 1 18.62 0.17 -25.44
C MET A 1 18.89 0.39 -23.95
N VAL A 2 18.54 1.53 -23.36
CA VAL A 2 18.80 1.73 -21.91
C VAL A 2 17.58 1.22 -21.15
N LYS A 3 17.78 0.25 -20.26
CA LYS A 3 16.75 -0.24 -19.33
C LYS A 3 16.97 0.41 -17.98
N VAL A 4 15.88 0.77 -17.29
CA VAL A 4 15.92 1.34 -15.95
C VAL A 4 14.98 0.52 -15.07
N LYS A 5 15.43 0.17 -13.87
CA LYS A 5 14.58 -0.43 -12.85
C LYS A 5 14.30 0.62 -11.78
N ILE A 6 13.04 0.72 -11.40
CA ILE A 6 12.55 1.62 -10.37
C ILE A 6 11.89 0.76 -9.30
N THR A 7 12.29 0.96 -8.05
CA THR A 7 11.62 0.38 -6.88
C THR A 7 11.12 1.54 -6.02
N ARG A 8 9.84 1.50 -5.67
CA ARG A 8 9.21 2.45 -4.74
C ARG A 8 8.72 1.69 -3.53
N THR A 9 9.06 2.17 -2.34
CA THR A 9 8.66 1.59 -1.06
C THR A 9 7.92 2.67 -0.27
N SER A 10 6.64 2.44 0.01
CA SER A 10 5.81 3.34 0.82
C SER A 10 5.42 2.68 2.14
N ILE A 11 5.43 3.45 3.23
CA ILE A 11 4.89 3.04 4.54
C ILE A 11 3.68 3.92 4.83
N ILE A 12 2.54 3.27 5.10
CA ILE A 12 1.30 3.90 5.53
C ILE A 12 0.95 3.33 6.90
N GLU A 13 0.67 4.22 7.85
CA GLU A 13 0.06 3.88 9.14
C GLU A 13 -1.35 4.44 9.13
N TYR A 14 -2.34 3.60 9.44
CA TYR A 14 -3.74 3.98 9.45
C TYR A 14 -4.46 3.25 10.58
N GLU A 15 -5.61 3.79 10.99
CA GLU A 15 -6.46 3.19 12.01
C GLU A 15 -7.58 2.37 11.36
N LEU A 16 -7.76 1.14 11.83
CA LEU A 16 -8.91 0.33 11.48
C LEU A 16 -10.12 0.83 12.26
N ILE A 17 -11.21 1.12 11.55
CA ILE A 17 -12.49 1.53 12.13
C ILE A 17 -13.48 0.37 11.98
N PRO A 18 -13.68 -0.50 13.00
CA PRO A 18 -14.47 -1.72 12.89
C PRO A 18 -15.89 -1.54 12.35
N GLU A 19 -16.47 -0.35 12.53
CA GLU A 19 -17.82 0.00 12.07
C GLU A 19 -17.96 0.05 10.54
N HIS A 20 -16.84 0.12 9.80
CA HIS A 20 -16.84 0.12 8.33
C HIS A 20 -16.82 -1.28 7.72
N TYR A 21 -16.66 -2.32 8.53
CA TYR A 21 -16.48 -3.69 8.08
C TYR A 21 -17.65 -4.58 8.51
N PRO A 22 -17.83 -5.75 7.88
CA PRO A 22 -18.85 -6.71 8.32
C PRO A 22 -18.65 -7.14 9.79
N GLU A 23 -19.75 -7.35 10.49
CA GLU A 23 -19.73 -7.76 11.89
C GLU A 23 -18.96 -9.09 12.10
N GLY A 24 -18.13 -9.14 13.13
CA GLY A 24 -17.39 -10.35 13.51
C GLY A 24 -16.04 -10.53 12.80
N TYR A 25 -15.64 -9.59 11.93
CA TYR A 25 -14.30 -9.57 11.36
C TYR A 25 -13.21 -9.40 12.42
N THR A 26 -12.06 -10.05 12.21
CA THR A 26 -10.82 -9.77 12.96
C THR A 26 -10.05 -8.62 12.32
N PHE A 27 -9.09 -8.04 13.04
CA PHE A 27 -8.25 -6.97 12.50
C PHE A 27 -7.43 -7.42 11.28
N GLU A 28 -6.98 -8.68 11.24
CA GLU A 28 -6.28 -9.23 10.08
C GLU A 28 -7.19 -9.33 8.86
N GLN A 29 -8.46 -9.68 9.04
CA GLN A 29 -9.43 -9.74 7.95
C GLN A 29 -9.78 -8.36 7.41
N MET A 30 -9.91 -7.36 8.30
CA MET A 30 -10.11 -5.97 7.90
C MET A 30 -8.92 -5.45 7.09
N ALA A 31 -7.69 -5.69 7.58
CA ALA A 31 -6.47 -5.27 6.89
C ALA A 31 -6.30 -5.97 5.52
N GLU A 32 -6.66 -7.26 5.42
CA GLU A 32 -6.64 -7.98 4.14
C GLU A 32 -7.70 -7.42 3.17
N GLU A 33 -8.88 -7.05 3.64
CA GLU A 33 -9.91 -6.42 2.82
C GLU A 33 -9.44 -5.08 2.27
N ASP A 34 -8.86 -4.21 3.11
CA ASP A 34 -8.31 -2.92 2.67
C ASP A 34 -7.15 -3.09 1.67
N ALA A 35 -6.28 -4.08 1.90
CA ALA A 35 -5.13 -4.38 1.03
C ALA A 35 -5.54 -4.89 -0.37
N ASN A 36 -6.74 -5.46 -0.48
CA ASN A 36 -7.31 -5.98 -1.73
C ASN A 36 -8.43 -5.10 -2.29
N HIS A 37 -8.76 -3.98 -1.65
CA HIS A 37 -9.80 -3.07 -2.11
C HIS A 37 -9.42 -2.45 -3.47
N ASP A 38 -10.43 -2.13 -4.29
CA ASP A 38 -10.18 -1.56 -5.62
C ASP A 38 -9.63 -0.12 -5.53
N ASP A 39 -10.02 0.62 -4.49
CA ASP A 39 -9.64 2.02 -4.26
C ASP A 39 -8.62 2.19 -3.13
N ARG A 40 -7.48 1.49 -3.25
CA ARG A 40 -6.38 1.57 -2.26
C ARG A 40 -5.74 2.94 -2.20
N GLU A 41 -5.73 3.68 -3.30
CA GLU A 41 -5.13 5.02 -3.33
C GLU A 41 -5.93 6.01 -2.49
N SER A 42 -7.27 5.91 -2.48
CA SER A 42 -8.09 6.71 -1.57
C SER A 42 -8.00 6.24 -0.12
N LEU A 43 -7.86 4.94 0.14
CA LEU A 43 -7.75 4.39 1.50
C LEU A 43 -6.40 4.72 2.14
N PHE A 44 -5.33 4.77 1.34
CA PHE A 44 -3.96 4.91 1.80
C PHE A 44 -3.28 6.15 1.22
N SER A 45 -4.00 7.28 1.13
CA SER A 45 -3.48 8.53 0.56
C SER A 45 -2.35 9.15 1.39
N ASP A 46 -2.35 8.88 2.69
CA ASP A 46 -1.49 9.55 3.66
C ASP A 46 -0.29 8.67 3.99
N CYS A 47 0.78 8.81 3.19
CA CYS A 47 2.02 8.09 3.43
C CYS A 47 2.84 8.72 4.55
N VAL A 48 3.36 7.88 5.46
CA VAL A 48 4.32 8.28 6.50
C VAL A 48 5.73 8.40 5.91
N SER A 49 6.05 7.52 4.96
CA SER A 49 7.34 7.47 4.28
C SER A 49 7.17 6.96 2.86
N ASP A 50 7.95 7.51 1.93
CA ASP A 50 8.00 7.09 0.53
C ASP A 50 9.44 7.21 0.00
N GLU A 51 10.07 6.07 -0.28
CA GLU A 51 11.43 5.97 -0.80
C GLU A 51 11.40 5.45 -2.24
N VAL A 52 12.11 6.15 -3.13
CA VAL A 52 12.27 5.75 -4.53
C VAL A 52 13.75 5.53 -4.82
N VAL A 53 14.09 4.32 -5.23
CA VAL A 53 15.43 3.95 -5.72
C VAL A 53 15.36 3.52 -7.17
N TRP A 54 16.42 3.82 -7.93
CA TRP A 54 16.50 3.47 -9.35
C TRP A 54 17.91 3.04 -9.74
N GLU A 55 17.99 2.18 -10.76
CA GLU A 55 19.24 1.71 -11.33
C GLU A 55 19.16 1.57 -12.85
N ILE A 56 20.25 1.88 -13.56
CA ILE A 56 20.35 1.67 -15.00
C ILE A 56 20.84 0.23 -15.24
N ILE A 57 20.02 -0.57 -15.91
CA ILE A 57 20.36 -1.91 -16.37
C ILE A 57 21.11 -1.76 -17.70
N LYS A 58 22.42 -2.02 -17.67
CA LYS A 58 23.25 -2.13 -18.87
C LYS A 58 23.13 -3.57 -19.40
N GLU A 59 22.72 -3.71 -20.66
CA GLU A 59 22.77 -4.99 -21.39
C GLU A 59 24.20 -5.34 -21.79
#